data_AF-A0A1H9Y8B5-F1
#
_entry.id   AF-A0A1H9Y8B5-F1
#
_cell.length_a   1.000
_cell.length_b   1.000
_cell.length_c   1.000
_cell.angle_alpha   90.00
_cell.angle_beta   90.00
_cell.angle_gamma   90.00
#
_symmetry.space_group_name_H-M   'P 1'
#
loop_
_entity.id
_entity.type
_entity.pdbx_description
1 polymer ?
#
loop_
_entity_poly.entity_id
_entity_poly.type
_entity_poly.pdbx_seq_one_letter_code
_entity_poly.pdbx_strand_id
1 'polypeptide(L)'
;MKENQVAKILYIIGIAQIGIGFVLGLIVGATETVIYGPNGFGQVQSGFNFSIFITWTLGGFVSGMLFIGFSEVIKLLHEINWKMKVPESGKAEGLMLDTNQKQVNVTVNWELEEAELEKIKDFYQEEEIIEIIPANIEGYCVVKLQQETGRMIRIVEVSGFGVEEINEGKTKKKIIRWYNELS
;
A
#
# COMPACT_ATOMS: atom_id res chain seq x y z
N MET A 1 -14.61 -4.20 -6.36
CA MET A 1 -13.71 -3.68 -5.30
C MET A 1 -13.20 -4.88 -4.52
N LYS A 2 -11.92 -5.25 -4.67
CA LYS A 2 -11.34 -6.32 -3.84
C LYS A 2 -11.14 -5.74 -2.44
N GLU A 3 -11.67 -6.40 -1.41
CA GLU A 3 -11.39 -6.01 -0.03
C GLU A 3 -9.89 -6.19 0.27
N ASN A 4 -9.27 -5.18 0.90
CA ASN A 4 -7.91 -5.31 1.39
C ASN A 4 -7.91 -6.26 2.60
N GLN A 5 -7.48 -7.51 2.36
CA GLN A 5 -7.41 -8.55 3.39
C GLN A 5 -6.49 -8.14 4.56
N VAL A 6 -5.41 -7.40 4.27
CA VAL A 6 -4.46 -6.94 5.30
C VAL A 6 -5.15 -5.97 6.26
N ALA A 7 -5.89 -4.99 5.73
CA ALA A 7 -6.67 -4.06 6.55
C ALA A 7 -7.67 -4.81 7.43
N LYS A 8 -8.39 -5.79 6.88
CA LYS A 8 -9.38 -6.59 7.62
C LYS A 8 -8.76 -7.37 8.78
N ILE A 9 -7.60 -8.00 8.55
CA ILE A 9 -6.88 -8.73 9.60
C ILE A 9 -6.42 -7.79 10.72
N LEU A 10 -5.84 -6.63 10.37
CA LEU A 10 -5.41 -5.63 11.35
C LEU A 10 -6.56 -5.10 12.21
N TYR A 11 -7.74 -4.90 11.61
CA TYR A 11 -8.94 -4.50 12.34
C TYR A 11 -9.35 -5.55 13.38
N ILE A 12 -9.36 -6.82 12.99
CA ILE A 12 -9.70 -7.94 13.88
C ILE A 12 -8.68 -8.06 15.02
N ILE A 13 -7.39 -7.93 14.72
CA ILE A 13 -6.32 -7.91 15.73
C ILE A 13 -6.54 -6.75 16.71
N GLY A 14 -6.87 -5.56 16.21
CA GLY A 14 -7.17 -4.41 17.06
C GLY A 14 -8.30 -4.70 18.05
N ILE A 15 -9.42 -5.24 17.59
CA ILE A 15 -10.54 -5.64 18.46
C ILE A 15 -10.11 -6.72 19.48
N ALA A 16 -9.39 -7.74 19.02
CA ALA A 16 -8.91 -8.80 19.90
C ALA A 16 -7.99 -8.24 21.00
N GLN A 17 -7.12 -7.29 20.67
CA GLN A 17 -6.21 -6.65 21.61
C GLN A 17 -6.95 -5.90 22.73
N ILE A 18 -8.04 -5.21 22.40
CA ILE A 18 -8.90 -4.54 23.39
C ILE A 18 -9.50 -5.58 24.35
N GLY A 19 -10.04 -6.68 23.80
CA GLY A 19 -10.60 -7.77 24.61
C GLY A 19 -9.56 -8.43 25.50
N ILE A 20 -8.37 -8.73 24.97
CA ILE A 20 -7.26 -9.32 25.72
C ILE A 20 -6.81 -8.39 26.84
N GLY A 21 -6.64 -7.09 26.58
CA GLY A 21 -6.24 -6.12 27.60
C GLY A 21 -7.24 -6.03 28.75
N PHE A 22 -8.55 -6.07 28.44
CA PHE A 22 -9.60 -6.11 29.45
C PHE A 22 -9.54 -7.39 30.30
N VAL A 23 -9.42 -8.57 29.66
CA VAL A 23 -9.33 -9.87 30.36
C VAL A 23 -8.07 -9.94 31.23
N LEU A 24 -6.92 -9.52 30.70
CA LEU A 24 -5.67 -9.44 31.47
C LEU A 24 -5.80 -8.46 32.64
N GLY A 25 -6.47 -7.33 32.45
CA GLY A 25 -6.76 -6.40 33.54
C GLY A 25 -7.56 -7.06 34.67
N LEU A 26 -8.55 -7.89 34.36
CA LEU A 26 -9.32 -8.62 35.37
C LEU A 26 -8.48 -9.66 36.11
N ILE A 27 -7.65 -10.42 35.38
CA ILE A 27 -6.81 -11.47 35.97
C ILE A 27 -5.70 -10.87 36.84
N VAL A 28 -4.99 -9.86 36.32
CA VAL A 28 -3.85 -9.25 37.02
C VAL A 28 -4.31 -8.27 38.11
N GLY A 29 -5.50 -7.67 37.95
CA GLY A 29 -6.12 -6.83 38.97
C GLY A 29 -6.62 -7.61 40.18
N ALA A 30 -6.89 -8.91 40.05
CA ALA A 30 -7.18 -9.78 41.18
C ALA A 30 -5.89 -10.05 41.97
N THR A 31 -5.79 -9.48 43.17
CA THR A 31 -4.61 -9.59 44.01
C THR A 31 -4.94 -10.26 45.33
N GLU A 32 -4.08 -11.19 45.76
CA GLU A 32 -4.11 -11.76 47.10
C GLU A 32 -3.02 -11.10 47.95
N THR A 33 -3.41 -10.52 49.07
CA THR A 33 -2.48 -9.93 50.03
C THR A 33 -2.52 -10.68 51.35
N VAL A 34 -1.36 -11.10 51.84
CA VAL A 34 -1.23 -11.71 53.17
C VAL A 34 -1.17 -10.59 54.21
N ILE A 35 -2.14 -10.56 55.11
CA ILE A 35 -2.20 -9.60 56.21
C ILE A 35 -1.92 -10.35 57.51
N TYR A 36 -0.92 -9.90 58.25
CA TYR A 36 -0.59 -10.46 59.55
C TYR A 36 -1.43 -9.78 60.64
N GLY A 37 -2.22 -10.57 61.36
CA GLY A 37 -2.95 -10.09 62.52
C GLY A 37 -2.02 -9.83 63.72
N PRO A 38 -2.53 -9.22 64.80
CA PRO A 38 -1.77 -9.00 66.04
C PRO A 38 -1.20 -10.29 66.66
N ASN A 39 -1.79 -11.42 66.29
CA ASN A 39 -1.51 -12.75 66.80
C ASN A 39 -0.38 -13.46 66.01
N GLY A 40 0.20 -12.81 65.00
CA GLY A 40 1.24 -13.37 64.14
C GLY A 40 0.76 -14.35 63.06
N PHE A 41 -0.52 -14.75 63.08
CA PHE A 41 -1.12 -15.56 62.02
C PHE A 41 -1.45 -14.70 60.79
N GLY A 42 -0.93 -15.10 59.63
CA GLY A 42 -1.26 -14.49 58.34
C GLY A 42 -2.62 -14.94 57.84
N GLN A 43 -3.47 -14.01 57.45
CA GLN A 43 -4.71 -14.28 56.72
C GLN A 43 -4.55 -13.79 55.28
N VAL A 44 -4.97 -14.62 54.31
CA VAL A 44 -5.04 -14.21 52.91
C VAL A 44 -6.31 -13.40 52.72
N GLN A 45 -6.18 -12.11 52.42
CA GLN A 45 -7.29 -11.28 52.00
C GLN A 45 -7.24 -11.12 50.48
N SER A 46 -8.29 -11.59 49.80
CA SER A 46 -8.50 -11.32 48.39
C SER A 46 -9.01 -9.89 48.20
N GLY A 47 -8.37 -9.14 47.31
CA GLY A 47 -8.74 -7.78 46.95
C GLY A 47 -8.64 -7.56 45.44
N PHE A 48 -9.17 -6.43 44.99
CA PHE A 48 -9.07 -6.03 43.58
C PHE A 48 -8.35 -4.70 43.47
N ASN A 49 -7.24 -4.68 42.73
CA ASN A 49 -6.47 -3.48 42.46
C ASN A 49 -6.98 -2.80 41.18
N PHE A 50 -7.85 -1.81 41.36
CA PHE A 50 -8.41 -1.03 40.25
C PHE A 50 -7.35 -0.31 39.42
N SER A 51 -6.27 0.18 40.02
CA SER A 51 -5.21 0.88 39.28
C SER A 51 -4.51 -0.04 38.29
N ILE A 52 -4.24 -1.29 38.68
CA ILE A 52 -3.68 -2.32 37.79
C ILE A 52 -4.68 -2.64 36.68
N PHE A 53 -5.94 -2.91 37.03
CA PHE A 53 -7.00 -3.20 36.05
C PHE A 53 -7.13 -2.09 34.99
N ILE A 54 -7.18 -0.83 35.41
CA ILE A 54 -7.32 0.31 34.52
C ILE A 54 -6.09 0.46 33.62
N THR A 55 -4.88 0.24 34.17
CA THR A 55 -3.63 0.33 33.39
C THR A 55 -3.62 -0.69 32.24
N TRP A 56 -3.96 -1.95 32.53
CA TRP A 56 -4.02 -3.01 31.52
C TRP A 56 -5.14 -2.78 30.49
N THR A 57 -6.31 -2.37 30.96
CA THR A 57 -7.47 -2.11 30.09
C THR A 57 -7.19 -0.93 29.16
N LEU A 58 -6.64 0.18 29.68
CA LEU A 58 -6.27 1.34 28.86
C LEU A 58 -5.12 1.02 27.91
N GLY A 59 -4.11 0.28 28.35
CA GLY A 59 -3.02 -0.16 27.49
C GLY A 59 -3.52 -0.99 26.30
N GLY A 60 -4.39 -1.97 26.57
CA GLY A 60 -5.05 -2.77 25.53
C GLY A 60 -5.96 -1.94 24.62
N PHE A 61 -6.70 -0.98 25.19
CA PHE A 61 -7.56 -0.07 24.43
C PHE A 61 -6.75 0.81 23.47
N VAL A 62 -5.71 1.49 23.96
CA VAL A 62 -4.87 2.38 23.14
C VAL A 62 -4.14 1.59 22.06
N SER A 63 -3.56 0.44 22.41
CA SER A 63 -2.89 -0.43 21.44
C SER A 63 -3.87 -0.96 20.39
N GLY A 64 -5.05 -1.41 20.80
CA GLY A 64 -6.09 -1.88 19.88
C GLY A 64 -6.60 -0.78 18.94
N MET A 65 -6.82 0.43 19.46
CA MET A 65 -7.21 1.60 18.66
C MET A 65 -6.14 1.97 17.63
N LEU A 66 -4.85 1.83 17.96
CA LEU A 66 -3.75 2.07 17.03
C LEU A 66 -3.77 1.08 15.85
N PHE A 67 -4.03 -0.21 16.10
CA PHE A 67 -4.19 -1.21 15.03
C PHE A 67 -5.42 -0.93 14.15
N ILE A 68 -6.54 -0.52 14.75
CA ILE A 68 -7.74 -0.12 14.01
C ILE A 68 -7.43 1.10 13.13
N GLY A 69 -6.75 2.12 13.67
CA GLY A 69 -6.33 3.29 12.90
C GLY A 69 -5.45 2.92 11.70
N PHE A 70 -4.46 2.04 11.88
CA PHE A 70 -3.62 1.57 10.78
C PHE A 70 -4.41 0.77 9.73
N SER A 71 -5.38 -0.05 10.15
CA SER A 71 -6.27 -0.74 9.23
C SER A 71 -7.00 0.23 8.30
N GLU A 72 -7.53 1.33 8.85
CA GLU A 72 -8.23 2.35 8.07
C GLU A 72 -7.31 3.07 7.10
N VAL A 73 -6.11 3.46 7.55
CA VAL A 73 -5.10 4.09 6.68
C VAL A 73 -4.74 3.18 5.51
N ILE A 74 -4.50 1.88 5.76
CA ILE A 74 -4.16 0.90 4.72
C ILE A 74 -5.33 0.68 3.76
N LYS A 75 -6.57 0.67 4.26
CA LYS A 75 -7.77 0.56 3.43
C LYS A 75 -7.91 1.76 2.50
N LEU A 76 -7.72 2.98 3.02
CA LEU A 76 -7.76 4.21 2.25
C LEU A 76 -6.68 4.23 1.17
N LEU A 77 -5.44 3.88 1.52
CA LEU A 77 -4.34 3.83 0.57
C LEU A 77 -4.60 2.82 -0.55
N HIS A 78 -5.16 1.65 -0.22
CA HIS A 78 -5.54 0.65 -1.20
C HIS A 78 -6.63 1.16 -2.16
N GLU A 79 -7.61 1.89 -1.64
CA GLU A 79 -8.67 2.49 -2.45
C GLU A 79 -8.13 3.57 -3.38
N ILE A 80 -7.23 4.43 -2.90
CA ILE A 80 -6.59 5.48 -3.70
C ILE A 80 -5.76 4.86 -4.82
N ASN A 81 -4.89 3.89 -4.50
CA ASN A 81 -4.08 3.18 -5.49
C ASN A 81 -4.96 2.48 -6.55
N TRP A 82 -6.07 1.88 -6.13
CA TRP A 82 -7.02 1.27 -7.07
C TRP A 82 -7.67 2.31 -7.99
N LYS A 83 -8.04 3.49 -7.47
CA LYS A 83 -8.63 4.58 -8.27
C LYS A 83 -7.63 5.18 -9.25
N MET A 84 -6.35 5.29 -8.89
CA MET A 84 -5.30 5.78 -9.78
C MET A 84 -4.97 4.79 -10.91
N LYS A 85 -5.01 3.47 -10.63
CA LYS A 85 -4.72 2.43 -11.63
C LYS A 85 -5.86 2.20 -12.65
N VAL A 86 -7.06 2.69 -12.39
CA VAL A 86 -8.15 2.66 -13.37
C VAL A 86 -8.10 3.98 -14.14
N PRO A 87 -7.66 4.00 -15.41
CA PRO A 87 -7.78 5.22 -16.21
C PRO A 87 -9.27 5.59 -16.26
N GLU A 88 -9.59 6.85 -15.95
CA GLU A 88 -10.94 7.40 -16.02
C GLU A 88 -11.53 7.20 -17.43
N SER A 89 -12.12 6.03 -17.66
CA SER A 89 -12.96 5.75 -18.80
C SER A 89 -14.39 5.97 -18.33
N GLY A 90 -14.88 7.19 -18.54
CA GLY A 90 -16.31 7.40 -18.72
C GLY A 90 -16.99 8.27 -17.67
N LYS A 91 -16.70 9.58 -17.70
CA LYS A 91 -17.71 10.62 -17.53
C LYS A 91 -17.47 11.76 -18.52
N ALA A 92 -17.81 11.51 -19.78
CA ALA A 92 -18.01 12.55 -20.77
C ALA A 92 -19.51 12.58 -21.10
N GLU A 93 -20.28 13.33 -20.33
CA GLU A 93 -21.58 13.83 -20.78
C GLU A 93 -21.37 15.24 -21.35
N GLY A 94 -21.65 15.36 -22.65
CA GLY A 94 -22.07 16.59 -23.29
C GLY A 94 -20.99 17.63 -23.54
N LEU A 95 -20.41 17.62 -24.75
CA LEU A 95 -20.47 18.75 -25.70
C LEU A 95 -19.81 18.33 -27.01
N MET A 96 -20.64 18.24 -28.06
CA MET A 96 -20.17 18.19 -29.44
C MET A 96 -19.64 19.56 -29.85
N LEU A 97 -18.45 19.63 -30.45
CA LEU A 97 -18.12 20.56 -31.53
C LEU A 97 -16.98 19.98 -32.40
N ASP A 98 -17.39 19.56 -33.59
CA ASP A 98 -16.83 19.80 -34.93
C ASP A 98 -15.30 19.92 -35.19
N THR A 99 -14.84 18.98 -36.04
CA THR A 99 -14.03 19.15 -37.26
C THR A 99 -12.59 19.71 -37.26
N ASN A 100 -11.76 18.91 -37.94
CA ASN A 100 -10.56 19.21 -38.74
C ASN A 100 -9.14 18.99 -38.17
N GLN A 101 -8.33 18.42 -39.06
CA GLN A 101 -6.95 17.95 -38.94
C GLN A 101 -5.97 18.93 -38.25
N LYS A 102 -5.09 18.42 -37.37
CA LYS A 102 -3.63 18.64 -37.41
C LYS A 102 -2.89 18.01 -36.21
N GLN A 103 -1.77 17.37 -36.55
CA GLN A 103 -0.57 17.13 -35.76
C GLN A 103 -0.76 16.79 -34.29
N VAL A 104 -0.63 15.50 -33.97
CA VAL A 104 -0.44 15.05 -32.59
C VAL A 104 0.94 15.51 -32.13
N ASN A 105 1.01 16.71 -31.56
CA ASN A 105 2.10 17.08 -30.67
C ASN A 105 1.94 16.22 -29.41
N VAL A 106 2.58 15.04 -29.38
CA VAL A 106 2.58 14.22 -28.16
C VAL A 106 3.58 14.81 -27.19
N THR A 107 3.13 15.76 -26.38
CA THR A 107 3.90 16.26 -25.25
C THR A 107 3.82 15.21 -24.15
N VAL A 108 4.91 14.48 -23.92
CA VAL A 108 5.06 13.67 -22.70
C VAL A 108 5.22 14.67 -21.56
N ASN A 109 4.16 14.83 -20.75
CA ASN A 109 4.08 15.86 -19.70
C ASN A 109 4.47 15.34 -18.32
N TRP A 110 5.26 14.28 -18.25
CA TRP A 110 5.77 13.74 -17.00
C TRP A 110 7.22 13.31 -17.18
N GLU A 111 8.01 13.52 -16.15
CA GLU A 111 9.41 13.15 -16.10
C GLU A 111 9.57 11.96 -15.16
N LEU A 112 10.51 11.09 -15.48
CA LEU A 112 10.83 9.94 -14.65
C LEU A 112 11.63 10.40 -13.43
N GLU A 113 11.13 10.13 -12.23
CA GLU A 113 11.85 10.47 -11.00
C GLU A 113 13.11 9.58 -10.84
N GLU A 114 14.16 10.11 -10.21
CA GLU A 114 15.41 9.35 -9.98
C GLU A 114 15.17 8.03 -9.23
N ALA A 115 14.23 8.02 -8.28
CA ALA A 115 13.84 6.82 -7.54
C ALA A 115 13.19 5.76 -8.43
N GLU A 116 12.45 6.14 -9.47
CA GLU A 116 11.85 5.21 -10.44
C GLU A 116 12.91 4.67 -11.39
N LEU A 117 13.88 5.51 -11.75
CA LEU A 117 15.02 5.13 -12.57
C LEU A 117 15.90 4.09 -11.85
N GLU A 118 16.10 4.24 -10.54
CA GLU A 118 16.82 3.27 -9.71
C GLU A 118 16.09 1.91 -9.68
N LYS A 119 14.76 1.91 -9.52
CA LYS A 119 13.95 0.67 -9.59
C LYS A 119 14.12 -0.06 -10.93
N ILE A 120 14.16 0.66 -12.06
CA ILE A 120 14.37 0.05 -13.39
C ILE A 120 15.77 -0.55 -13.51
N LYS A 121 16.79 0.16 -13.02
CA LYS A 121 18.17 -0.35 -13.00
C LYS A 121 18.29 -1.61 -12.16
N ASP A 122 17.62 -1.63 -11.00
CA ASP A 122 17.58 -2.81 -10.13
C ASP A 122 16.84 -3.99 -10.77
N PHE A 123 15.80 -3.72 -11.54
CA PHE A 123 15.05 -4.77 -12.23
C PHE A 123 15.83 -5.41 -13.39
N TYR A 124 16.63 -4.63 -14.11
CA TYR A 124 17.44 -5.09 -15.25
C TYR A 124 18.94 -5.18 -14.93
N GLN A 125 19.31 -5.59 -13.71
CA GLN A 125 20.73 -5.71 -13.31
C GLN A 125 21.57 -6.63 -14.21
N GLU A 126 20.93 -7.58 -14.89
CA GLU A 126 21.58 -8.55 -15.80
C GLU A 126 21.56 -8.11 -17.28
N GLU A 127 20.91 -6.99 -17.62
CA GLU A 127 20.77 -6.51 -19.00
C GLU A 127 21.33 -5.09 -19.16
N GLU A 128 22.00 -4.80 -20.27
CA GLU A 128 22.53 -3.45 -20.52
C GLU A 128 21.41 -2.53 -21.03
N ILE A 129 21.03 -1.55 -20.20
CA ILE A 129 20.03 -0.54 -20.54
C ILE A 129 20.66 0.52 -21.46
N ILE A 130 20.13 0.65 -22.67
CA ILE A 130 20.54 1.67 -23.65
C ILE A 130 19.83 2.99 -23.35
N GLU A 131 18.52 2.92 -23.13
CA GLU A 131 17.68 4.11 -23.01
C GLU A 131 16.39 3.78 -22.27
N ILE A 132 15.92 4.73 -21.47
CA ILE A 132 14.62 4.69 -20.78
C ILE A 132 13.84 5.91 -21.25
N ILE A 133 12.68 5.69 -21.86
CA ILE A 133 11.83 6.75 -22.41
C ILE A 133 10.48 6.71 -21.69
N PRO A 134 10.03 7.81 -21.05
CA PRO A 134 8.70 7.89 -20.47
C PRO A 134 7.63 7.81 -21.56
N ALA A 135 6.63 6.93 -21.38
CA ALA A 135 5.57 6.73 -22.35
C ALA A 135 4.55 7.88 -22.33
N ASN A 136 3.66 7.94 -23.32
CA ASN A 136 2.50 8.85 -23.30
C ASN A 136 1.43 8.52 -22.25
N ILE A 137 1.67 7.50 -21.42
CA ILE A 137 0.83 7.11 -20.30
C ILE A 137 1.71 7.20 -19.07
N GLU A 138 1.26 7.96 -18.08
CA GLU A 138 2.00 8.18 -16.83
C GLU A 138 2.30 6.86 -16.12
N GLY A 139 3.52 6.75 -15.60
CA GLY A 139 4.00 5.57 -14.89
C GLY A 139 4.28 4.35 -15.76
N TYR A 140 4.36 4.51 -17.08
CA TYR A 140 4.85 3.50 -18.00
C TYR A 140 6.11 3.96 -18.72
N CYS A 141 7.13 3.11 -18.78
CA CYS A 141 8.37 3.41 -19.50
C CYS A 141 8.61 2.43 -20.62
N VAL A 142 9.20 2.91 -21.70
CA VAL A 142 9.81 2.08 -22.75
C VAL A 142 11.29 1.95 -22.43
N VAL A 143 11.74 0.72 -22.23
CA VAL A 143 13.15 0.41 -21.93
C VAL A 143 13.75 -0.27 -23.14
N LYS A 144 14.84 0.30 -23.67
CA LYS A 144 15.67 -0.30 -24.71
C LYS A 144 16.81 -1.05 -24.06
N LEU A 145 16.89 -2.35 -24.35
CA LEU A 145 17.91 -3.25 -23.81
C LEU A 145 18.81 -3.73 -24.94
N GLN A 146 20.11 -3.80 -24.67
CA GLN A 146 21.10 -4.40 -25.55
C GLN A 146 21.25 -5.88 -25.18
N GLN A 147 20.94 -6.78 -26.11
CA GLN A 147 21.18 -8.22 -25.97
C GLN A 147 22.20 -8.69 -27.00
N GLU A 148 22.77 -9.88 -26.79
CA GLU A 148 23.75 -10.51 -27.70
C GLU A 148 23.19 -10.71 -29.12
N THR A 149 21.87 -10.80 -29.28
CA THR A 149 21.19 -11.05 -30.56
C THR A 149 20.55 -9.81 -31.19
N GLY A 150 20.65 -8.64 -30.56
CA GLY A 150 20.12 -7.38 -31.10
C GLY A 150 19.56 -6.44 -30.03
N ARG A 151 18.82 -5.42 -30.47
CA ARG A 151 18.13 -4.45 -29.59
C ARG A 151 16.72 -4.95 -29.28
N MET A 152 16.38 -5.08 -28.01
CA MET A 152 15.03 -5.46 -27.56
C MET A 152 14.34 -4.27 -26.88
N ILE A 153 13.05 -4.10 -27.15
CA ILE A 153 12.23 -3.05 -26.54
C ILE A 153 11.24 -3.70 -25.59
N ARG A 154 11.27 -3.29 -24.33
CA ARG A 154 10.35 -3.75 -23.28
C ARG A 154 9.56 -2.57 -22.73
N ILE A 155 8.35 -2.86 -22.27
CA ILE A 155 7.45 -1.87 -21.67
C ILE A 155 7.26 -2.25 -20.21
N VAL A 156 7.54 -1.31 -19.32
CA VAL A 156 7.47 -1.53 -17.88
C VAL A 156 6.52 -0.54 -17.21
N GLU A 157 5.79 -1.01 -16.19
CA GLU A 157 5.02 -0.18 -15.26
C GLU A 157 5.91 0.17 -14.05
N VAL A 158 5.99 1.46 -13.70
CA VAL A 158 6.79 1.98 -12.57
C VAL A 158 5.95 2.61 -11.46
N SER A 159 4.65 2.82 -11.67
CA SER A 159 3.73 3.44 -10.69
C SER A 159 3.48 2.61 -9.42
N GLY A 160 4.13 1.44 -9.28
CA GLY A 160 4.01 0.54 -8.14
C GLY A 160 5.19 0.59 -7.17
N PHE A 161 5.17 -0.34 -6.22
CA PHE A 161 6.30 -0.56 -5.30
C PHE A 161 7.54 -1.16 -6.00
N GLY A 162 7.39 -1.61 -7.25
CA GLY A 162 8.47 -2.17 -8.06
C GLY A 162 8.15 -2.02 -9.55
N VAL A 163 9.04 -2.59 -10.38
CA VAL A 163 8.92 -2.59 -11.84
C VAL A 163 8.22 -3.87 -12.27
N GLU A 164 7.18 -3.73 -13.11
CA GLU A 164 6.47 -4.87 -13.69
C GLU A 164 6.54 -4.81 -15.22
N GLU A 165 7.04 -5.86 -15.86
CA GLU A 165 7.09 -5.96 -17.32
C GLU A 165 5.72 -6.33 -17.89
N ILE A 166 5.21 -5.50 -18.81
CA ILE A 166 3.94 -5.77 -19.47
C ILE A 166 4.19 -6.65 -20.70
N ASN A 167 3.89 -7.93 -20.53
CA ASN A 167 4.04 -8.90 -21.61
C ASN A 167 2.88 -8.83 -22.61
N GLU A 168 1.63 -8.62 -22.19
CA GLU A 168 0.45 -8.60 -23.06
C GLU A 168 -0.64 -7.63 -22.57
N GLY A 169 -1.37 -6.99 -23.50
CA GLY A 169 -2.53 -6.18 -23.14
C GLY A 169 -2.87 -5.04 -24.12
N LYS A 170 -4.02 -4.41 -23.90
CA LYS A 170 -4.45 -3.20 -24.64
C LYS A 170 -3.47 -2.04 -24.43
N THR A 171 -2.93 -1.92 -23.21
CA THR A 171 -1.95 -0.89 -22.82
C THR A 171 -0.65 -1.04 -23.59
N LYS A 172 -0.08 -2.25 -23.68
CA LYS A 172 1.12 -2.54 -24.48
C LYS A 172 0.94 -2.13 -25.94
N LYS A 173 -0.17 -2.51 -26.57
CA LYS A 173 -0.47 -2.15 -27.97
C LYS A 173 -0.57 -0.64 -28.19
N LYS A 174 -1.13 0.09 -27.21
CA LYS A 174 -1.26 1.55 -27.26
C LYS A 174 0.11 2.23 -27.14
N ILE A 175 0.97 1.76 -26.23
CA ILE A 175 2.32 2.29 -26.03
C ILE A 175 3.23 1.94 -27.22
N ILE A 176 3.18 0.71 -27.75
CA ILE A 176 3.95 0.34 -28.96
C ILE A 176 3.54 1.19 -30.16
N ARG A 177 2.23 1.41 -30.36
CA ARG A 177 1.76 2.27 -31.45
C ARG A 177 2.29 3.70 -31.30
N TRP A 178 2.18 4.27 -30.11
CA TRP A 178 2.73 5.59 -29.81
C TRP A 178 4.24 5.66 -30.05
N TYR A 179 4.99 4.66 -29.55
CA TYR A 179 6.43 4.60 -29.71
C TYR A 179 6.86 4.50 -31.18
N ASN A 180 6.14 3.72 -31.99
CA ASN A 180 6.39 3.60 -33.43
C ASN A 180 6.02 4.87 -34.22
N GLU A 181 5.14 5.72 -33.69
CA GLU A 181 4.81 7.02 -34.30
C GLU A 181 5.85 8.11 -33.97
N LEU A 182 6.72 7.85 -32.97
CA LEU A 182 7.82 8.72 -32.54
C LEU A 182 9.17 8.38 -33.19
N SER A 183 9.32 7.17 -33.74
CA SER A 183 10.55 6.68 -34.39
C SER A 183 10.48 6.78 -35.91
#